data_AF-A0A2H6G245-F1
#
_entry.id   AF-A0A2H6G245-F1
#
_cell.length_a   1.000
_cell.length_b   1.000
_cell.length_c   1.000
_cell.angle_alpha   90.00
_cell.angle_beta   90.00
_cell.angle_gamma   90.00
#
_symmetry.space_group_name_H-M   'P 1'
#
loop_
_entity.id
_entity.type
_entity.pdbx_description
1 polymer ?
#
loop_
_entity_poly.entity_id
_entity_poly.type
_entity_poly.pdbx_seq_one_letter_code
_entity_poly.pdbx_strand_id
1 'polypeptide(L)'
;MACRSIELSLKAFLLLKSVTRNDLKKRDLGHDLHKILKKCKELKISNIINISKAHESTIEELNKWYARKGFEYFEIKNLVSSPNSLPDIAIVKELALLLIESLREPCKNAANKP
;
A
#
# COMPACT_ATOMS: atom_id res chain seq x y z
N MET A 1 -7.64 -2.67 8.84
CA MET A 1 -6.32 -2.41 9.44
C MET A 1 -5.17 -2.68 8.46
N ALA A 2 -5.11 -3.83 7.78
CA ALA A 2 -3.99 -4.16 6.87
C ALA A 2 -3.80 -3.20 5.68
N CYS A 3 -4.87 -2.72 5.03
CA CYS A 3 -4.76 -1.73 3.93
C CYS A 3 -4.02 -0.46 4.35
N ARG A 4 -4.38 0.08 5.52
CA ARG A 4 -3.76 1.26 6.12
C ARG A 4 -2.29 1.03 6.44
N SER A 5 -1.97 -0.18 6.91
CA SER A 5 -0.58 -0.57 7.17
C SER A 5 0.25 -0.58 5.89
N ILE A 6 -0.27 -1.18 4.82
CA ILE A 6 0.39 -1.22 3.50
C ILE A 6 0.57 0.20 2.94
N GLU A 7 -0.48 1.03 3.01
CA GLU A 7 -0.43 2.44 2.61
C GLU A 7 0.69 3.20 3.32
N LEU A 8 0.74 3.08 4.66
CA LEU A 8 1.71 3.79 5.48
C LEU A 8 3.13 3.33 5.19
N SER A 9 3.36 2.02 5.07
CA SER A 9 4.67 1.46 4.73
C SER A 9 5.15 1.93 3.36
N LEU A 10 4.29 1.90 2.34
CA LEU A 10 4.67 2.39 1.00
C LEU A 10 4.96 3.89 1.02
N LYS A 11 4.18 4.70 1.74
CA LYS A 11 4.45 6.14 1.91
C LYS A 11 5.76 6.38 2.66
N ALA A 12 6.10 5.56 3.64
CA ALA A 12 7.39 5.64 4.33
C ALA A 12 8.56 5.42 3.34
N PHE A 13 8.45 4.46 2.42
CA PHE A 13 9.44 4.28 1.36
C PHE A 13 9.54 5.51 0.44
N LEU A 14 8.41 6.11 0.06
CA LEU A 14 8.43 7.34 -0.75
C LEU A 14 9.13 8.50 -0.02
N LEU A 15 8.89 8.65 1.29
CA LEU A 15 9.60 9.62 2.13
C LEU A 15 11.12 9.35 2.15
N LEU A 16 11.54 8.08 2.26
CA LEU A 16 12.95 7.68 2.18
C LEU A 16 13.62 8.07 0.87
N LYS A 17 12.84 8.17 -0.21
CA LYS A 17 13.28 8.56 -1.54
C LYS A 17 13.07 10.05 -1.82
N SER A 18 12.94 10.87 -0.78
CA SER A 18 12.81 12.33 -0.85
C SER A 18 11.51 12.83 -1.50
N VAL A 19 10.47 12.00 -1.58
CA VAL A 19 9.12 12.49 -1.94
C VAL A 19 8.58 13.30 -0.76
N THR A 20 8.12 14.53 -1.02
CA THR A 20 7.71 15.41 0.08
C THR A 20 6.36 14.99 0.68
N ARG A 21 6.13 15.34 1.95
CA ARG A 21 4.82 15.13 2.61
C ARG A 21 3.68 15.82 1.86
N ASN A 22 3.95 16.94 1.18
CA ASN A 22 2.96 17.65 0.38
C ASN A 22 2.55 16.85 -0.85
N ASP A 23 3.50 16.16 -1.50
CA ASP A 23 3.19 15.27 -2.63
C ASP A 23 2.39 14.04 -2.19
N LEU A 24 2.68 13.50 -1.00
CA LEU A 24 1.94 12.37 -0.43
C LEU A 24 0.50 12.74 0.01
N LYS A 25 0.25 14.03 0.27
CA LYS A 25 -1.08 14.56 0.60
C LYS A 25 -1.91 14.91 -0.63
N LYS A 26 -1.32 14.96 -1.83
CA LYS A 26 -2.08 15.17 -3.07
C LYS A 26 -3.06 14.00 -3.28
N ARG A 27 -4.23 14.30 -3.86
CA ARG A 27 -5.31 13.31 -4.10
C ARG A 27 -4.80 12.04 -4.79
N ASP A 28 -3.80 12.15 -5.65
CA ASP A 28 -3.23 11.02 -6.40
C ASP A 28 -2.43 10.02 -5.56
N LEU A 29 -1.84 10.43 -4.43
CA LEU A 29 -1.08 9.56 -3.52
C LEU A 29 -1.73 9.42 -2.14
N GLY A 30 -2.91 10.03 -1.96
CA GLY A 30 -3.65 10.05 -0.72
C GLY A 30 -4.25 8.69 -0.34
N HIS A 31 -5.02 8.08 -1.24
CA HIS A 31 -5.78 6.84 -0.96
C HIS A 31 -5.71 5.78 -2.07
N ASP A 32 -4.89 6.02 -3.10
CA ASP A 32 -4.76 5.12 -4.24
C ASP A 32 -3.50 4.25 -4.10
N LEU A 33 -3.69 3.03 -3.59
CA LEU A 33 -2.59 2.08 -3.36
C LEU A 33 -1.87 1.71 -4.66
N HIS A 34 -2.58 1.68 -5.79
CA HIS A 34 -2.00 1.36 -7.08
C HIS A 34 -1.05 2.47 -7.54
N LYS A 35 -1.46 3.74 -7.42
CA LYS A 35 -0.59 4.89 -7.74
C LYS A 35 0.63 4.96 -6.82
N ILE A 36 0.44 4.72 -5.53
CA ILE A 36 1.54 4.68 -4.55
C ILE A 36 2.53 3.57 -4.95
N LEU A 37 2.06 2.35 -5.22
CA LEU A 37 2.92 1.24 -5.63
C LEU A 37 3.68 1.54 -6.92
N LYS A 38 2.99 2.10 -7.93
CA LYS A 38 3.61 2.53 -9.19
C LYS A 38 4.75 3.51 -8.92
N LYS A 39 4.53 4.51 -8.05
CA LYS A 39 5.56 5.47 -7.68
C LYS A 39 6.74 4.82 -6.94
N CYS A 40 6.45 3.86 -6.06
CA CYS A 40 7.49 3.07 -5.40
C CYS A 40 8.34 2.26 -6.39
N LYS A 41 7.70 1.66 -7.41
CA LYS A 41 8.40 0.94 -8.49
C LYS A 41 9.29 1.87 -9.32
N GLU A 42 8.80 3.06 -9.69
CA GLU A 42 9.60 4.09 -10.37
C GLU A 42 10.86 4.45 -9.56
N LEU A 43 10.74 4.47 -8.23
CA LEU A 43 11.83 4.75 -7.29
C LEU A 43 12.62 3.49 -6.88
N LYS A 44 12.47 2.40 -7.63
CA LYS A 44 13.20 1.14 -7.50
C LYS A 44 13.02 0.46 -6.13
N ILE A 45 11.79 0.40 -5.62
CA ILE A 45 11.46 -0.40 -4.42
C ILE A 45 11.87 -1.87 -4.56
N SER A 46 11.91 -2.38 -5.79
CA SER A 46 12.39 -3.74 -6.12
C SER A 46 13.81 -4.04 -5.63
N ASN A 47 14.64 -3.02 -5.38
CA ASN A 47 15.97 -3.20 -4.83
C ASN A 47 15.97 -3.53 -3.32
N ILE A 48 14.86 -3.25 -2.63
CA ILE A 48 14.69 -3.49 -1.20
C ILE A 48 13.71 -4.63 -0.96
N ILE A 49 12.67 -4.72 -1.79
CA ILE A 49 11.54 -5.63 -1.59
C ILE A 49 11.18 -6.29 -2.90
N ASN A 50 11.15 -7.63 -2.91
CA ASN A 50 10.65 -8.36 -4.04
C ASN A 50 9.12 -8.45 -3.98
N ILE A 51 8.43 -7.61 -4.77
CA ILE A 51 6.97 -7.63 -4.88
C ILE A 51 6.60 -8.62 -6.00
N SER A 52 5.99 -9.74 -5.62
CA SER A 52 5.54 -10.77 -6.56
C SER A 52 4.31 -10.31 -7.35
N LYS A 53 4.01 -10.96 -8.47
CA LYS A 53 2.78 -10.70 -9.23
C LYS A 53 1.51 -10.93 -8.40
N ALA A 54 1.54 -11.88 -7.46
CA ALA A 54 0.43 -12.13 -6.54
C ALA A 54 0.20 -10.91 -5.62
N HIS A 55 1.26 -10.34 -5.06
CA HIS A 55 1.18 -9.11 -4.26
C HIS A 55 0.60 -7.93 -5.05
N GLU A 56 0.98 -7.79 -6.33
CA GLU A 56 0.45 -6.72 -7.18
C GLU A 56 -1.04 -6.86 -7.46
N SER A 57 -1.48 -8.08 -7.79
CA SER A 57 -2.90 -8.39 -8.00
C SER A 57 -3.71 -8.11 -6.72
N THR A 58 -3.18 -8.53 -5.56
CA THR A 58 -3.79 -8.25 -4.27
C THR A 58 -3.87 -6.75 -3.98
N ILE A 59 -2.84 -5.97 -4.30
CA ILE A 59 -2.87 -4.50 -4.13
C ILE A 59 -3.94 -3.87 -5.02
N GLU A 60 -4.09 -4.31 -6.27
CA GLU A 60 -5.15 -3.82 -7.17
C GLU A 60 -6.55 -4.15 -6.67
N GLU A 61 -6.76 -5.37 -6.19
CA GLU A 61 -8.02 -5.77 -5.57
C GLU A 61 -8.32 -4.95 -4.33
N LEU A 62 -7.35 -4.83 -3.41
CA LEU A 62 -7.48 -4.00 -2.21
C LEU A 62 -7.79 -2.55 -2.56
N ASN A 63 -7.16 -1.98 -3.59
CA ASN A 63 -7.40 -0.60 -4.01
C ASN A 63 -8.85 -0.37 -4.43
N LYS A 64 -9.47 -1.34 -5.14
CA LYS A 64 -10.89 -1.26 -5.54
C LYS A 64 -11.82 -1.18 -4.33
N TRP A 65 -11.52 -1.90 -3.25
CA TRP A 65 -12.28 -1.87 -2.00
C TRP A 65 -11.97 -0.63 -1.14
N TYR A 66 -10.69 -0.26 -1.09
CA TYR A 66 -10.16 0.80 -0.23
C TYR A 66 -10.51 2.21 -0.74
N ALA A 67 -10.33 2.47 -2.04
CA ALA A 67 -10.64 3.76 -2.66
C ALA A 67 -12.14 4.10 -2.63
N ARG A 68 -13.00 3.07 -2.58
CA ARG A 68 -14.47 3.22 -2.51
C ARG A 68 -15.01 3.44 -1.09
N LYS A 69 -14.16 3.53 -0.05
CA LYS A 69 -14.60 3.47 1.36
C LYS A 69 -15.49 2.25 1.66
N GLY A 70 -15.36 1.15 0.90
CA GLY A 70 -16.24 -0.02 0.99
C GLY A 70 -16.19 -0.74 2.34
N PHE A 71 -15.19 -0.44 3.18
CA PHE A 71 -15.09 -0.92 4.56
C PHE A 71 -15.63 0.06 5.62
N GLU A 72 -15.80 1.35 5.30
CA GLU A 72 -16.44 2.34 6.21
C GLU A 72 -17.97 2.32 6.05
N TYR A 73 -18.45 2.04 4.84
CA TYR A 73 -19.85 1.76 4.58
C TYR A 73 -20.00 0.27 4.31
N PHE A 74 -20.27 -0.48 5.38
CA PHE A 74 -20.81 -1.85 5.31
C PHE A 74 -22.25 -1.80 4.71
N GLU A 75 -22.41 -1.09 3.60
CA GLU A 75 -23.67 -1.01 2.88
C GLU A 75 -23.81 -2.29 2.07
N ILE A 76 -24.84 -3.03 2.44
CA ILE A 76 -25.37 -4.28 1.88
C ILE A 76 -25.36 -4.30 0.33
N LYS A 77 -25.32 -3.14 -0.34
CA LYS A 77 -25.14 -3.00 -1.80
C LYS A 77 -23.82 -3.56 -2.35
N ASN A 78 -22.73 -3.54 -1.58
CA ASN A 78 -21.43 -4.06 -2.03
C ASN A 78 -21.38 -5.61 -2.06
N LEU A 79 -22.25 -6.28 -1.30
CA LEU A 79 -22.37 -7.75 -1.29
C LEU A 79 -23.18 -8.28 -2.48
N VAL A 80 -24.13 -7.49 -2.98
CA VAL A 80 -25.06 -7.91 -4.05
C VAL A 80 -24.53 -7.58 -5.45
N SER A 81 -23.57 -6.64 -5.57
CA SER A 81 -23.17 -6.08 -6.89
C SER A 81 -21.74 -6.42 -7.32
N SER A 82 -20.97 -7.19 -6.55
CA SER A 82 -19.57 -7.47 -6.88
C SER A 82 -19.33 -8.98 -6.94
N PRO A 83 -19.21 -9.58 -8.13
CA PRO A 83 -18.69 -10.94 -8.28
C PRO A 83 -17.19 -11.04 -7.94
N ASN A 84 -16.55 -9.94 -7.52
CA ASN A 84 -15.13 -9.90 -7.24
C ASN A 84 -14.86 -10.58 -5.90
N SER A 85 -14.19 -11.74 -5.99
CA SER A 85 -13.58 -12.45 -4.87
C SER A 85 -12.92 -11.47 -3.90
N LEU A 86 -13.18 -11.66 -2.61
CA LEU A 86 -12.45 -10.96 -1.57
C LEU A 86 -10.95 -11.26 -1.73
N PRO A 87 -10.07 -10.27 -1.55
CA PRO A 87 -8.63 -10.51 -1.62
C PRO A 87 -8.22 -11.51 -0.54
N ASP A 88 -7.30 -12.42 -0.89
CA ASP A 88 -6.81 -13.42 0.05
C ASP A 88 -6.12 -12.75 1.24
N ILE A 89 -6.74 -12.87 2.42
CA ILE A 89 -6.29 -12.24 3.66
C ILE A 89 -4.88 -12.72 4.04
N ALA A 90 -4.50 -13.96 3.72
CA ALA A 90 -3.17 -14.48 3.99
C ALA A 90 -2.12 -13.69 3.19
N ILE A 91 -2.36 -13.49 1.89
CA ILE A 91 -1.47 -12.73 1.00
C ILE A 91 -1.40 -11.25 1.42
N VAL A 92 -2.53 -10.66 1.82
CA VAL A 92 -2.57 -9.28 2.34
C VAL A 92 -1.70 -9.13 3.59
N LYS A 93 -1.77 -10.10 4.51
CA LYS A 93 -1.00 -10.09 5.75
C LYS A 93 0.48 -10.32 5.49
N GLU A 94 0.81 -11.28 4.62
CA GLU A 94 2.18 -11.54 4.17
C GLU A 94 2.83 -10.27 3.58
N LEU A 95 2.14 -9.61 2.65
CA LEU A 95 2.59 -8.37 2.05
C LEU A 95 2.81 -7.25 3.08
N ALA A 96 1.88 -7.09 4.02
CA ALA A 96 2.01 -6.07 5.07
C ALA A 96 3.24 -6.32 5.95
N LEU A 97 3.46 -7.58 6.36
CA LEU A 97 4.63 -7.96 7.16
C LEU A 97 5.93 -7.78 6.38
N LEU A 98 5.97 -8.21 5.12
CA LEU A 98 7.11 -8.02 4.23
C LEU A 98 7.50 -6.54 4.13
N LEU A 99 6.52 -5.66 3.88
CA LEU A 99 6.75 -4.22 3.80
C LEU A 99 7.28 -3.64 5.12
N ILE A 100 6.73 -4.06 6.27
CA ILE A 100 7.16 -3.58 7.59
C ILE A 100 8.59 -4.01 7.89
N GLU A 101 8.89 -5.31 7.75
CA GLU A 101 10.22 -5.84 8.10
C GLU A 101 11.30 -5.27 7.17
N SER A 102 11.05 -5.19 5.87
CA SER A 102 12.02 -4.68 4.92
C SER A 102 12.26 -3.17 5.01
N LEU A 103 11.27 -2.38 5.44
CA LEU A 103 11.42 -0.92 5.58
C LEU A 103 11.81 -0.48 6.98
N ARG A 104 11.77 -1.36 7.98
CA ARG A 104 12.08 -1.03 9.38
C ARG A 104 13.46 -0.39 9.52
N GLU A 105 14.51 -1.07 9.10
CA GLU A 105 15.88 -0.58 9.25
C GLU A 105 16.19 0.63 8.35
N PRO A 106 15.79 0.66 7.06
CA PRO A 106 15.89 1.86 6.24
C PRO A 106 15.21 3.11 6.85
N CYS A 107 14.01 2.95 7.41
CA CYS A 107 13.28 4.02 8.08
C CYS A 107 13.98 4.51 9.35
N LYS A 108 14.45 3.59 10.22
CA LYS A 108 15.21 3.95 11.42
C LYS A 108 16.50 4.70 11.06
N ASN A 109 17.25 4.22 10.07
CA ASN A 109 18.49 4.86 9.63
C ASN A 109 18.26 6.26 9.07
N ALA A 110 17.14 6.49 8.38
CA ALA A 110 16.79 7.83 7.90
C ALA A 110 16.30 8.76 9.02
N ALA A 111 15.59 8.24 10.03
CA ALA A 111 15.16 9.02 11.18
C ALA A 111 16.33 9.46 12.09
N ASN A 112 17.42 8.69 12.10
CA ASN A 112 18.62 8.96 12.88
C ASN A 112 19.69 9.74 12.10
N LYS A 113 19.44 10.12 10.84
CA LYS A 113 20.34 11.01 10.10
C LYS A 113 20.09 12.46 10.56
N PRO A 114 21.14 13.20 10.97
CA PRO A 114 21.02 14.58 11.42
C PRO A 114 20.58 15.53 10.30
#